data_AF-A0A7V3MBG0-F1
#
_entry.id   AF-A0A7V3MBG0-F1
#
_cell.length_a   1.000
_cell.length_b   1.000
_cell.length_c   1.000
_cell.angle_alpha   90.00
_cell.angle_beta   90.00
_cell.angle_gamma   90.00
#
_symmetry.space_group_name_H-M   'P 1'
#
loop_
_entity.id
_entity.type
_entity.pdbx_description
1 polymer ?
#
loop_
_entity_poly.entity_id
_entity_poly.type
_entity_poly.pdbx_seq_one_letter_code
_entity_poly.pdbx_strand_id
1 'polypeptide(L)'
;MDNEYIKQLEDTLRKFLVPVQDIPFTVVIKVLSGHRIIPIHENKIWADGFIAKLEEAIRIAGASASKKGIKAKRPNEAGNKIEDFVIEGLKAAGIPAQRPTTRLGKKKSTGYPDFELEWRGIPIYLECKTFNADEERAGGLRVFYLSPSEDFKITKDAPHLLVAFGMKRSGESLFVPISYEIYTLESLRVNLKHEFNASAQELYLPESLLAYGEIKA
;
A
#
# COMPACT_ATOMS: atom_id res chain seq x y z
N MET A 1 13.93 40.29 -6.83
CA MET A 1 13.32 39.34 -7.77
C MET A 1 12.35 40.10 -8.64
N ASP A 2 12.32 39.81 -9.93
CA ASP A 2 11.39 40.44 -10.86
C ASP A 2 9.95 40.07 -10.49
N ASN A 3 9.08 41.07 -10.39
CA ASN A 3 7.69 40.90 -9.96
C ASN A 3 6.90 40.06 -10.98
N GLU A 4 7.30 40.10 -12.25
CA GLU A 4 6.73 39.27 -13.30
C GLU A 4 7.13 37.79 -13.15
N TYR A 5 8.39 37.53 -12.76
CA TYR A 5 8.89 36.18 -12.50
C TYR A 5 8.19 35.51 -11.31
N ILE A 6 8.01 36.26 -10.20
CA ILE A 6 7.27 35.74 -9.02
C ILE A 6 5.84 35.36 -9.42
N LYS A 7 5.15 36.24 -10.17
CA LYS A 7 3.79 35.99 -10.64
C LYS A 7 3.70 34.72 -11.51
N GLN A 8 4.64 34.52 -12.43
CA GLN A 8 4.69 33.31 -13.25
C GLN A 8 4.89 32.03 -12.41
N LEU A 9 5.71 32.09 -11.35
CA LEU A 9 5.91 30.98 -10.42
C LEU A 9 4.63 30.71 -9.61
N GLU A 10 3.99 31.75 -9.07
CA GLU A 10 2.72 31.62 -8.34
C GLU A 10 1.64 30.98 -9.22
N ASP A 11 1.49 31.44 -10.46
CA ASP A 11 0.53 30.90 -11.43
C ASP A 11 0.85 29.44 -11.79
N THR A 12 2.14 29.08 -11.84
CA THR A 12 2.56 27.70 -12.05
C THR A 12 2.25 26.83 -10.84
N LEU A 13 2.56 27.29 -9.62
CA LEU A 13 2.26 26.58 -8.38
C LEU A 13 0.75 26.35 -8.21
N ARG A 14 -0.09 27.33 -8.56
CA ARG A 14 -1.55 27.19 -8.53
C ARG A 14 -2.05 26.01 -9.36
N LYS A 15 -1.39 25.68 -10.47
CA LYS A 15 -1.74 24.51 -11.29
C LYS A 15 -1.49 23.18 -10.55
N PHE A 16 -0.47 23.12 -9.69
CA PHE A 16 -0.18 21.93 -8.87
C PHE A 16 -1.07 21.81 -7.63
N LEU A 17 -1.80 22.87 -7.26
CA LEU A 17 -2.73 22.84 -6.12
C LEU A 17 -4.04 22.11 -6.45
N VAL A 18 -4.38 21.94 -7.73
CA VAL A 18 -5.56 21.19 -8.16
C VAL A 18 -5.19 19.70 -8.25
N PRO A 19 -5.75 18.83 -7.38
CA PRO A 19 -5.45 17.40 -7.45
C PRO A 19 -5.93 16.80 -8.77
N VAL A 20 -5.12 15.94 -9.38
CA VAL A 20 -5.58 15.12 -10.50
C VAL A 20 -6.36 13.94 -9.94
N GLN A 21 -7.60 13.76 -10.37
CA GLN A 21 -8.52 12.76 -9.83
C GLN A 21 -8.93 11.74 -10.88
N ASP A 22 -9.49 10.62 -10.42
CA ASP A 22 -10.10 9.55 -11.24
C ASP A 22 -9.15 8.90 -12.27
N ILE A 23 -7.87 8.78 -11.93
CA ILE A 23 -6.87 8.17 -12.80
C ILE A 23 -6.98 6.65 -12.72
N PRO A 24 -7.10 5.92 -13.85
CA PRO A 24 -7.02 4.46 -13.84
C PRO A 24 -5.70 3.98 -13.25
N PHE A 25 -5.77 3.13 -12.22
CA PHE A 25 -4.58 2.58 -11.57
C PHE A 25 -3.70 1.78 -12.55
N THR A 26 -4.32 1.10 -13.51
CA THR A 26 -3.65 0.38 -14.60
C THR A 26 -2.72 1.30 -15.41
N VAL A 27 -3.14 2.53 -15.70
CA VAL A 27 -2.32 3.53 -16.40
C VAL A 27 -1.17 4.00 -15.52
N VAL A 28 -1.43 4.26 -14.23
CA VAL A 28 -0.40 4.67 -13.27
C VAL A 28 0.70 3.60 -13.17
N ILE A 29 0.33 2.33 -13.01
CA ILE A 29 1.29 1.23 -12.96
C ILE A 29 2.09 1.13 -14.25
N LYS A 30 1.44 1.26 -15.42
CA LYS A 30 2.14 1.20 -16.70
C LYS A 30 3.16 2.32 -16.88
N VAL A 31 2.82 3.55 -16.51
CA VAL A 31 3.73 4.70 -16.59
C VAL A 31 4.91 4.53 -15.64
N LEU A 32 4.64 4.10 -14.41
CA LEU A 32 5.64 4.02 -13.36
C LEU A 32 6.59 2.83 -13.52
N SER A 33 6.06 1.64 -13.79
CA SER A 33 6.83 0.39 -13.84
C SER A 33 7.19 -0.06 -15.25
N GLY A 34 6.48 0.40 -16.27
CA GLY A 34 6.55 -0.17 -17.62
C GLY A 34 5.75 -1.46 -17.81
N HIS A 35 5.08 -1.97 -16.76
CA HIS A 35 4.32 -3.23 -16.79
C HIS A 35 2.79 -3.03 -16.74
N ARG A 36 2.04 -4.05 -17.14
CA ARG A 36 0.57 -4.01 -17.22
C ARG A 36 -0.06 -4.80 -16.06
N ILE A 37 -1.17 -4.28 -15.54
CA ILE A 37 -2.10 -5.09 -14.74
C ILE A 37 -2.92 -5.94 -15.72
N ILE A 38 -2.84 -7.27 -15.58
CA ILE A 38 -3.60 -8.22 -16.39
C ILE A 38 -4.94 -8.51 -15.69
N PRO A 39 -6.08 -8.48 -16.39
CA PRO A 39 -7.38 -8.86 -15.83
C PRO A 39 -7.35 -10.30 -15.32
N ILE A 40 -7.66 -10.50 -14.03
CA ILE A 40 -7.58 -11.84 -13.42
C ILE A 40 -8.53 -12.83 -14.09
N HIS A 41 -9.70 -12.36 -14.54
CA HIS A 41 -10.74 -13.19 -15.14
C HIS A 41 -10.58 -13.45 -16.65
N GLU A 42 -9.45 -13.05 -17.26
CA GLU A 42 -9.16 -13.37 -18.67
C GLU A 42 -9.15 -14.89 -18.92
N ASN A 43 -8.71 -15.67 -17.92
CA ASN A 43 -8.91 -17.12 -17.86
C ASN A 43 -9.71 -17.51 -16.61
N LYS A 44 -11.03 -17.67 -16.78
CA LYS A 44 -11.95 -17.92 -15.66
C LYS A 44 -11.61 -19.18 -14.85
N ILE A 45 -11.28 -20.30 -15.51
CA ILE A 45 -10.98 -21.56 -14.81
C ILE A 45 -9.71 -21.43 -13.96
N TRP A 46 -8.69 -20.77 -14.51
CA TRP A 46 -7.46 -20.47 -13.78
C TRP A 46 -7.75 -19.54 -12.59
N ALA A 47 -8.54 -18.48 -12.82
CA ALA A 47 -8.89 -17.47 -11.84
C ALA A 47 -9.67 -18.06 -10.66
N ASP A 48 -10.72 -18.83 -10.94
CA ASP A 48 -11.56 -19.46 -9.90
C ASP A 48 -10.71 -20.38 -9.01
N GLY A 49 -9.83 -21.19 -9.62
CA GLY A 49 -8.92 -22.07 -8.89
C GLY A 49 -7.91 -21.32 -8.03
N PHE A 50 -7.38 -20.20 -8.54
CA PHE A 50 -6.48 -19.34 -7.77
C PHE A 50 -7.20 -18.65 -6.60
N ILE A 51 -8.35 -18.03 -6.86
CA ILE A 51 -9.11 -17.28 -5.85
C ILE A 51 -9.53 -18.21 -4.70
N ALA A 52 -9.99 -19.42 -5.00
CA ALA A 52 -10.33 -20.40 -3.96
C ALA A 52 -9.11 -20.76 -3.08
N LYS A 53 -7.93 -20.93 -3.69
CA LYS A 53 -6.70 -21.24 -2.95
C LYS A 53 -6.17 -20.04 -2.15
N LEU A 54 -6.29 -18.84 -2.71
CA LEU A 54 -5.97 -17.59 -2.02
C LEU A 54 -6.90 -17.39 -0.82
N GLU A 55 -8.20 -17.62 -0.98
CA GLU A 55 -9.15 -17.55 0.13
C GLU A 55 -8.78 -18.53 1.26
N GLU A 56 -8.42 -19.77 0.94
CA GLU A 56 -7.92 -20.74 1.91
C GLU A 56 -6.71 -20.19 2.68
N ALA A 57 -5.72 -19.64 1.98
CA ALA A 57 -4.54 -19.02 2.59
C ALA A 57 -4.90 -17.87 3.54
N ILE A 58 -5.78 -16.96 3.09
CA ILE A 58 -6.23 -15.81 3.87
C ILE A 58 -7.03 -16.23 5.12
N ARG A 59 -7.83 -17.30 5.02
CA ARG A 59 -8.52 -17.87 6.18
C ARG A 59 -7.55 -18.46 7.19
N ILE A 60 -6.53 -19.18 6.75
CA ILE A 60 -5.47 -19.72 7.63
C ILE A 60 -4.73 -18.58 8.34
N ALA A 61 -4.36 -17.54 7.59
CA ALA A 61 -3.71 -16.35 8.12
C ALA A 61 -4.57 -15.65 9.17
N GLY A 62 -5.83 -15.35 8.83
CA GLY A 62 -6.79 -14.69 9.72
C GLY A 62 -7.07 -15.50 10.99
N ALA A 63 -7.28 -16.81 10.87
CA ALA A 63 -7.50 -17.69 12.03
C ALA A 63 -6.28 -17.73 12.95
N SER A 64 -5.07 -17.81 12.39
CA SER A 64 -3.81 -17.82 13.14
C SER A 64 -3.57 -16.48 13.85
N ALA A 65 -3.81 -15.36 13.15
CA ALA A 65 -3.70 -14.01 13.69
C ALA A 65 -4.74 -13.76 14.79
N SER A 66 -5.98 -14.21 14.61
CA SER A 66 -7.05 -14.09 15.60
C SER A 66 -6.75 -14.90 16.87
N LYS A 67 -6.29 -16.16 16.71
CA LYS A 67 -5.90 -17.02 17.83
C LYS A 67 -4.72 -16.46 18.63
N LYS A 68 -3.70 -15.92 17.95
CA LYS A 68 -2.49 -15.38 18.60
C LYS A 68 -2.71 -13.97 19.16
N GLY A 69 -3.56 -13.19 18.51
CA GLY A 69 -3.70 -11.76 18.71
C GLY A 69 -2.48 -10.96 18.23
N ILE A 70 -2.72 -9.81 17.62
CA ILE A 70 -1.67 -8.93 17.11
C ILE A 70 -1.42 -7.81 18.12
N LYS A 71 -0.31 -7.90 18.87
CA LYS A 71 0.08 -6.88 19.84
C LYS A 71 0.62 -5.63 19.12
N ALA A 72 -0.08 -4.51 19.20
CA ALA A 72 0.31 -3.24 18.58
C ALA A 72 -0.32 -2.05 19.32
N LYS A 73 0.37 -0.91 19.37
CA LYS A 73 -0.20 0.31 19.97
C LYS A 73 -1.08 1.06 18.98
N ARG A 74 -0.72 1.00 17.69
CA ARG A 74 -1.38 1.74 16.61
C ARG A 74 -1.90 0.77 15.53
N PRO A 75 -3.00 1.09 14.84
CA PRO A 75 -3.54 0.25 13.77
C PRO A 75 -2.55 -0.06 12.64
N ASN A 76 -1.71 0.92 12.24
CA ASN A 76 -0.71 0.72 11.19
C ASN A 76 0.35 -0.34 11.57
N GLU A 77 0.75 -0.40 12.83
CA GLU A 77 1.65 -1.44 13.34
C GLU A 77 1.00 -2.82 13.33
N ALA A 78 -0.31 -2.89 13.59
CA ALA A 78 -1.07 -4.13 13.46
C ALA A 78 -1.15 -4.58 12.00
N GLY A 79 -1.33 -3.64 11.07
CA GLY A 79 -1.27 -3.85 9.63
C GLY A 79 0.06 -4.49 9.21
N ASN A 80 1.20 -3.88 9.57
CA ASN A 80 2.50 -4.44 9.20
C ASN A 80 2.72 -5.86 9.77
N LYS A 81 2.17 -6.15 10.96
CA LYS A 81 2.30 -7.47 11.60
C LYS A 81 1.39 -8.54 11.00
N ILE A 82 0.27 -8.17 10.38
CA ILE A 82 -0.62 -9.16 9.76
C ILE A 82 0.02 -9.79 8.52
N GLU A 83 0.91 -9.06 7.84
CA GLU A 83 1.66 -9.54 6.68
C GLU A 83 2.41 -10.85 6.96
N ASP A 84 2.99 -10.98 8.15
CA ASP A 84 3.71 -12.19 8.55
C ASP A 84 2.76 -13.40 8.67
N PHE A 85 1.50 -13.18 9.04
CA PHE A 85 0.50 -14.26 9.03
C PHE A 85 0.03 -14.57 7.61
N VAL A 86 -0.06 -13.56 6.73
CA VAL A 86 -0.46 -13.74 5.33
C VAL A 86 0.56 -14.60 4.59
N ILE A 87 1.87 -14.32 4.72
CA ILE A 87 2.90 -15.12 4.03
C ILE A 87 2.94 -16.57 4.54
N GLU A 88 2.76 -16.79 5.84
CA GLU A 88 2.66 -18.15 6.39
C GLU A 88 1.37 -18.86 5.95
N GLY A 89 0.24 -18.14 5.83
CA GLY A 89 -1.01 -18.68 5.30
C GLY A 89 -0.89 -19.09 3.83
N LEU A 90 -0.24 -18.27 3.01
CA LEU A 90 0.07 -18.57 1.60
C LEU A 90 0.93 -19.82 1.47
N LYS A 91 1.99 -19.91 2.28
CA LYS A 91 2.87 -21.09 2.35
C LYS A 91 2.13 -22.34 2.78
N ALA A 92 1.27 -22.25 3.80
CA ALA A 92 0.45 -23.37 4.28
C ALA A 92 -0.55 -23.86 3.21
N ALA A 93 -1.09 -22.94 2.41
CA ALA A 93 -1.91 -23.26 1.26
C ALA A 93 -1.09 -23.72 0.04
N GLY A 94 0.24 -23.80 0.12
CA GLY A 94 1.08 -24.23 -1.01
C GLY A 94 1.10 -23.23 -2.17
N ILE A 95 0.84 -21.95 -1.92
CA ILE A 95 1.03 -20.86 -2.88
C ILE A 95 2.45 -20.30 -2.68
N PRO A 96 3.36 -20.46 -3.66
CA PRO A 96 4.66 -19.81 -3.62
C PRO A 96 4.49 -18.30 -3.48
N ALA A 97 5.11 -17.73 -2.45
CA ALA A 97 4.99 -16.32 -2.11
C ALA A 97 6.33 -15.78 -1.60
N GLN A 98 6.66 -14.56 -2.01
CA GLN A 98 7.82 -13.84 -1.52
C GLN A 98 7.51 -12.35 -1.36
N ARG A 99 8.33 -11.65 -0.57
CA ARG A 99 8.37 -10.18 -0.63
C ARG A 99 9.05 -9.78 -1.95
N PRO A 100 8.46 -8.89 -2.78
CA PRO A 100 9.01 -8.58 -4.09
C PRO A 100 10.42 -7.99 -4.01
N THR A 101 11.28 -8.39 -4.95
CA THR A 101 12.53 -7.70 -5.22
C THR A 101 12.29 -6.55 -6.19
N THR A 102 13.01 -5.46 -6.01
CA THR A 102 12.93 -4.35 -6.96
C THR A 102 13.61 -4.68 -8.29
N ARG A 103 13.42 -3.82 -9.30
CA ARG A 103 14.10 -3.91 -10.60
C ARG A 103 15.62 -4.05 -10.48
N LEU A 104 16.23 -3.38 -9.48
CA LEU A 104 17.67 -3.47 -9.21
C LEU A 104 18.05 -4.69 -8.33
N GLY A 105 17.13 -5.62 -8.09
CA GLY A 105 17.34 -6.82 -7.28
C GLY A 105 17.44 -6.56 -5.78
N LYS A 106 17.14 -5.35 -5.32
CA LYS A 106 17.19 -5.00 -3.89
C LYS A 106 15.91 -5.44 -3.19
N LYS A 107 16.04 -5.97 -1.97
CA LYS A 107 14.88 -6.19 -1.09
C LYS A 107 14.51 -4.86 -0.45
N LYS A 108 13.36 -4.29 -0.81
CA LYS A 108 12.76 -3.14 -0.11
C LYS A 108 11.65 -3.65 0.82
N SER A 109 11.75 -3.31 2.10
CA SER A 109 10.73 -3.63 3.09
C SER A 109 9.46 -2.80 2.94
N THR A 110 9.52 -1.67 2.23
CA THR A 110 8.42 -0.71 2.09
C THR A 110 8.01 -0.49 0.64
N GLY A 111 6.79 0.00 0.45
CA GLY A 111 6.22 0.34 -0.85
C GLY A 111 5.50 -0.83 -1.52
N TYR A 112 4.61 -0.50 -2.45
CA TYR A 112 3.74 -1.43 -3.16
C TYR A 112 4.50 -2.29 -4.19
N PRO A 113 4.17 -3.58 -4.35
CA PRO A 113 3.25 -4.38 -3.51
C PRO A 113 3.96 -5.05 -2.32
N ASP A 114 3.17 -5.57 -1.38
CA ASP A 114 3.66 -6.34 -0.23
C ASP A 114 4.19 -7.74 -0.61
N PHE A 115 3.51 -8.42 -1.54
CA PHE A 115 3.84 -9.79 -1.96
C PHE A 115 3.86 -9.97 -3.48
N GLU A 116 4.77 -10.84 -3.94
CA GLU A 116 4.75 -11.45 -5.26
C GLU A 116 4.48 -12.95 -5.08
N LEU A 117 3.44 -13.43 -5.74
CA LEU A 117 2.98 -14.81 -5.71
C LEU A 117 3.19 -15.45 -7.08
N GLU A 118 3.18 -16.77 -7.12
CA GLU A 118 3.09 -17.52 -8.37
C GLU A 118 1.94 -18.53 -8.29
N TRP A 119 1.12 -18.58 -9.35
CA TRP A 119 0.13 -19.63 -9.50
C TRP A 119 0.18 -20.21 -10.90
N ARG A 120 0.62 -21.47 -11.00
CA ARG A 120 0.72 -22.21 -12.27
C ARG A 120 1.53 -21.45 -13.33
N GLY A 121 2.68 -20.90 -12.94
CA GLY A 121 3.57 -20.15 -13.85
C GLY A 121 3.16 -18.71 -14.14
N ILE A 122 2.05 -18.21 -13.57
CA ILE A 122 1.63 -16.81 -13.72
C ILE A 122 1.98 -16.05 -12.42
N PRO A 123 2.72 -14.93 -12.50
CA PRO A 123 2.98 -14.07 -11.36
C PRO A 123 1.73 -13.29 -10.96
N ILE A 124 1.55 -13.03 -9.66
CA ILE A 124 0.49 -12.18 -9.11
C ILE A 124 1.09 -11.25 -8.08
N TYR A 125 0.68 -9.98 -8.09
CA TYR A 125 1.02 -9.03 -7.02
C TYR A 125 -0.13 -8.90 -6.03
N LEU A 126 0.17 -9.04 -4.75
CA LEU A 126 -0.82 -8.93 -3.67
C LEU A 126 -0.40 -7.86 -2.67
N GLU A 127 -1.31 -6.92 -2.42
CA GLU A 127 -1.22 -5.93 -1.35
C GLU A 127 -2.04 -6.38 -0.14
N CYS A 128 -1.56 -6.11 1.06
CA CYS A 128 -2.27 -6.37 2.30
C CYS A 128 -2.64 -5.06 3.01
N LYS A 129 -3.90 -4.93 3.41
CA LYS A 129 -4.39 -3.80 4.20
C LYS A 129 -5.21 -4.27 5.39
N THR A 130 -5.34 -3.38 6.34
CA THR A 130 -6.23 -3.52 7.49
C THR A 130 -7.12 -2.30 7.60
N PHE A 131 -8.36 -2.49 8.04
CA PHE A 131 -9.28 -1.41 8.37
C PHE A 131 -9.90 -1.68 9.75
N ASN A 132 -10.44 -0.64 10.40
CA ASN A 132 -11.17 -0.82 11.64
C ASN A 132 -12.55 -1.44 11.33
N ALA A 133 -12.85 -2.60 11.91
CA ALA A 133 -14.08 -3.33 11.61
C ALA A 133 -15.34 -2.71 12.25
N ASP A 134 -15.17 -1.86 13.27
CA ASP A 134 -16.28 -1.18 13.96
C ASP A 134 -16.57 0.22 13.34
N GLU A 135 -15.79 0.66 12.35
CA GLU A 135 -15.97 1.96 11.68
C GLU A 135 -16.50 1.77 10.25
N GLU A 136 -17.46 2.61 9.86
CA GLU A 136 -17.86 2.72 8.47
C GLU A 136 -16.69 3.24 7.62
N ARG A 137 -16.52 2.67 6.43
CA ARG A 137 -15.57 3.16 5.43
C ARG A 137 -16.11 4.43 4.77
N ALA A 138 -16.08 5.54 5.51
CA ALA A 138 -16.49 6.83 5.01
C ALA A 138 -15.36 7.51 4.19
N GLY A 139 -15.76 8.25 3.15
CA GLY A 139 -14.88 8.71 2.06
C GLY A 139 -13.84 9.78 2.41
N GLY A 140 -12.87 9.95 1.51
CA GLY A 140 -11.85 11.03 1.50
C GLY A 140 -10.48 10.66 2.11
N LEU A 141 -10.42 9.65 2.98
CA LEU A 141 -9.19 9.16 3.57
C LEU A 141 -8.36 8.34 2.56
N ARG A 142 -7.06 8.64 2.47
CA ARG A 142 -6.12 7.84 1.67
C ARG A 142 -5.89 6.51 2.41
N VAL A 143 -6.44 5.42 1.88
CA VAL A 143 -6.24 4.07 2.42
C VAL A 143 -5.26 3.22 1.59
N PHE A 144 -4.97 3.69 0.37
CA PHE A 144 -4.01 3.09 -0.54
C PHE A 144 -2.96 4.13 -0.94
N TYR A 145 -1.69 3.76 -0.86
CA TYR A 145 -0.56 4.64 -1.15
C TYR A 145 0.35 3.99 -2.18
N LEU A 146 0.58 4.70 -3.29
CA LEU A 146 1.60 4.38 -4.27
C LEU A 146 2.51 5.59 -4.42
N SER A 147 3.74 5.47 -3.95
CA SER A 147 4.76 6.50 -4.14
C SER A 147 5.57 6.21 -5.42
N PRO A 148 5.84 7.21 -6.26
CA PRO A 148 6.78 7.06 -7.35
C PRO A 148 8.16 6.62 -6.82
N SER A 149 8.85 5.73 -7.55
CA SER A 149 10.21 5.32 -7.23
C SER A 149 10.96 4.98 -8.51
N GLU A 150 12.23 5.35 -8.66
CA GLU A 150 13.01 4.90 -9.83
C GLU A 150 13.27 3.38 -9.82
N ASP A 151 13.04 2.71 -8.68
CA ASP A 151 13.29 1.30 -8.47
C ASP A 151 12.04 0.61 -7.90
N PHE A 152 11.10 0.32 -8.81
CA PHE A 152 9.82 -0.34 -8.53
C PHE A 152 9.97 -1.83 -8.23
N LYS A 153 9.02 -2.34 -7.43
CA LYS A 153 8.83 -3.76 -7.12
C LYS A 153 8.02 -4.53 -8.18
N ILE A 154 7.35 -3.81 -9.07
CA ILE A 154 6.58 -4.39 -10.17
C ILE A 154 7.53 -4.56 -11.35
N THR A 155 7.78 -5.80 -11.74
CA THR A 155 8.79 -6.20 -12.74
C THR A 155 8.24 -7.14 -13.81
N LYS A 156 6.94 -7.44 -13.76
CA LYS A 156 6.24 -8.36 -14.68
C LYS A 156 4.83 -7.85 -14.94
N ASP A 157 4.29 -8.20 -16.10
CA ASP A 157 2.85 -8.05 -16.36
C ASP A 157 2.11 -9.15 -15.57
N ALA A 158 1.13 -8.76 -14.74
CA ALA A 158 0.51 -9.66 -13.77
C ALA A 158 -0.86 -9.15 -13.30
N PRO A 159 -1.74 -10.01 -12.78
CA PRO A 159 -2.87 -9.57 -11.97
C PRO A 159 -2.40 -8.91 -10.67
N HIS A 160 -3.13 -7.87 -10.25
CA HIS A 160 -2.87 -7.13 -9.02
C HIS A 160 -4.10 -7.23 -8.11
N LEU A 161 -3.90 -7.75 -6.90
CA LEU A 161 -4.97 -7.97 -5.93
C LEU A 161 -4.70 -7.23 -4.62
N LEU A 162 -5.75 -7.01 -3.85
CA LEU A 162 -5.71 -6.49 -2.50
C LEU A 162 -6.46 -7.46 -1.57
N VAL A 163 -5.83 -7.86 -0.47
CA VAL A 163 -6.52 -8.44 0.69
C VAL A 163 -6.66 -7.38 1.77
N ALA A 164 -7.87 -7.24 2.31
CA ALA A 164 -8.16 -6.33 3.40
C ALA A 164 -8.73 -7.09 4.60
N PHE A 165 -8.10 -6.97 5.77
CA PHE A 165 -8.61 -7.55 7.02
C PHE A 165 -9.34 -6.51 7.87
N GLY A 166 -10.54 -6.86 8.32
CA GLY A 166 -11.28 -6.07 9.29
C GLY A 166 -10.76 -6.36 10.68
N MET A 167 -10.12 -5.38 11.30
CA MET A 167 -9.46 -5.50 12.58
C MET A 167 -10.33 -4.94 13.68
N LYS A 168 -10.54 -5.72 14.74
CA LYS A 168 -11.15 -5.28 15.98
C LYS A 168 -10.09 -5.11 17.05
N ARG A 169 -10.14 -4.00 17.79
CA ARG A 169 -9.29 -3.80 18.95
C ARG A 169 -9.85 -4.57 20.14
N SER A 170 -9.02 -5.37 20.79
CA SER A 170 -9.36 -6.17 21.96
C SER A 170 -8.49 -5.73 23.15
N GLY A 171 -8.98 -4.77 23.94
CA GLY A 171 -8.18 -4.13 25.01
C GLY A 171 -7.18 -3.09 24.48
N GLU A 172 -6.22 -2.69 25.32
CA GLU A 172 -5.40 -1.50 25.03
C GLU A 172 -4.39 -1.67 23.89
N SER A 173 -3.90 -2.87 23.60
CA SER A 173 -2.81 -3.05 22.63
C SER A 173 -2.88 -4.34 21.84
N LEU A 174 -4.07 -4.91 21.68
CA LEU A 174 -4.29 -6.12 20.89
C LEU A 174 -5.29 -5.83 19.77
N PHE A 175 -4.98 -6.33 18.58
CA PHE A 175 -5.88 -6.33 17.44
C PHE A 175 -6.12 -7.78 16.98
N VAL A 176 -7.35 -8.07 16.58
CA VAL A 176 -7.74 -9.37 16.02
C VAL A 176 -8.49 -9.17 14.71
N PRO A 177 -8.16 -9.90 13.64
CA PRO A 177 -8.98 -9.89 12.44
C PRO A 177 -10.29 -10.62 12.70
N ILE A 178 -11.40 -10.03 12.27
CA ILE A 178 -12.76 -10.60 12.37
C ILE A 178 -13.43 -10.81 11.02
N SER A 179 -12.89 -10.20 9.95
CA SER A 179 -13.33 -10.38 8.57
C SER A 179 -12.16 -10.21 7.59
N TYR A 180 -12.36 -10.68 6.36
CA TYR A 180 -11.44 -10.44 5.24
C TYR A 180 -12.23 -10.16 3.97
N GLU A 181 -11.60 -9.44 3.06
CA GLU A 181 -12.11 -9.16 1.71
C GLU A 181 -10.95 -9.25 0.71
N ILE A 182 -11.25 -9.68 -0.51
CA ILE A 182 -10.28 -9.78 -1.61
C ILE A 182 -10.82 -8.98 -2.79
N TYR A 183 -9.98 -8.11 -3.35
CA TYR A 183 -10.31 -7.22 -4.45
C TYR A 183 -9.34 -7.38 -5.61
N THR A 184 -9.83 -7.22 -6.84
CA THR A 184 -8.98 -6.88 -7.99
C THR A 184 -8.66 -5.39 -7.98
N LEU A 185 -7.43 -5.04 -8.34
CA LEU A 185 -6.99 -3.65 -8.52
C LEU A 185 -7.08 -3.17 -9.97
N GLU A 186 -7.57 -4.01 -10.88
CA GLU A 186 -7.77 -3.67 -12.30
C GLU A 186 -8.69 -2.46 -12.50
N SER A 187 -9.80 -2.40 -11.77
CA SER A 187 -10.78 -1.31 -11.90
C SER A 187 -10.53 -0.15 -10.93
N LEU A 188 -9.42 -0.17 -10.17
CA LEU A 188 -9.12 0.86 -9.19
C LEU A 188 -8.91 2.22 -9.87
N ARG A 189 -9.56 3.25 -9.34
CA ARG A 189 -9.32 4.66 -9.68
C ARG A 189 -8.57 5.33 -8.53
N VAL A 190 -7.52 6.06 -8.85
CA VAL A 190 -6.66 6.75 -7.87
C VAL A 190 -6.59 8.24 -8.14
N ASN A 191 -6.28 9.00 -7.10
CA ASN A 191 -6.10 10.45 -7.16
C ASN A 191 -4.62 10.77 -6.87
N LEU A 192 -4.04 11.68 -7.64
CA LEU A 192 -2.71 12.23 -7.40
C LEU A 192 -2.84 13.51 -6.58
N LYS A 193 -2.29 13.49 -5.37
CA LYS A 193 -2.19 14.67 -4.49
C LYS A 193 -0.72 15.00 -4.26
N HIS A 194 -0.33 16.22 -4.62
CA HIS A 194 1.00 16.75 -4.36
C HIS A 194 1.12 17.25 -2.92
N GLU A 195 2.31 17.20 -2.36
CA GLU A 195 2.65 17.80 -1.07
C GLU A 195 3.92 18.64 -1.17
N PHE A 196 3.92 19.80 -0.53
CA PHE A 196 5.14 20.55 -0.26
C PHE A 196 5.81 19.93 0.95
N ASN A 197 7.11 19.66 0.85
CA ASN A 197 7.90 19.10 1.94
C ASN A 197 9.23 19.84 2.02
N ALA A 198 9.84 19.81 3.20
CA ALA A 198 11.19 20.29 3.46
C ALA A 198 11.87 19.32 4.43
N SER A 199 13.14 19.06 4.20
CA SER A 199 13.99 18.28 5.10
C SER A 199 14.36 19.08 6.36
N ALA A 200 14.86 18.39 7.38
CA ALA A 200 15.38 19.06 8.57
C ALA A 200 16.53 20.03 8.24
N GLN A 201 17.34 19.71 7.22
CA GLN A 201 18.44 20.56 6.77
C GLN A 201 17.94 21.87 6.16
N GLU A 202 16.83 21.83 5.41
CA GLU A 202 16.23 23.02 4.81
C GLU A 202 15.43 23.85 5.81
N LEU A 203 14.86 23.22 6.84
CA LEU A 203 13.98 23.88 7.80
C LEU A 203 14.74 24.57 8.95
N TYR A 204 15.81 23.96 9.47
CA TYR A 204 16.50 24.41 10.69
C TYR A 204 17.79 25.18 10.38
N LEU A 205 17.67 26.20 9.54
CA LEU A 205 18.79 27.06 9.17
C LEU A 205 19.14 28.05 10.30
N PRO A 206 20.42 28.18 10.71
CA PRO A 206 20.83 29.12 11.76
C PRO A 206 20.39 30.56 11.49
N GLU A 207 20.43 31.00 10.23
CA GLU A 207 20.01 32.33 9.78
C GLU A 207 18.49 32.57 9.92
N SER A 208 17.70 31.51 10.03
CA SER A 208 16.24 31.57 10.23
C SER A 208 15.83 31.40 11.69
N LEU A 209 16.77 31.10 12.60
CA LEU A 209 16.48 30.88 14.02
C LEU A 209 16.21 32.21 14.73
N LEU A 210 14.97 32.42 15.16
CA LEU A 210 14.57 33.67 15.81
C LEU A 210 14.84 33.69 17.33
N ALA A 211 14.82 32.54 17.99
CA ALA A 211 15.07 32.41 19.42
C ALA A 211 15.46 30.97 19.79
N TYR A 212 16.27 30.83 20.83
CA TYR A 212 16.63 29.54 21.44
C TYR A 212 16.54 29.66 22.96
N GLY A 213 16.05 28.62 23.62
CA GLY A 213 16.00 28.54 25.08
C GLY A 213 15.85 27.10 25.55
N GLU A 214 16.40 26.81 26.72
CA GLU A 214 16.23 25.52 27.40
C GLU A 214 15.03 25.60 28.36
N ILE A 215 14.15 24.60 28.30
CA ILE A 215 13.06 24.45 29.28
C ILE A 215 13.58 23.60 30.44
N LYS A 216 13.63 24.19 31.63
CA LYS A 216 13.91 23.43 32.86
C LYS A 216 12.63 22.77 33.35
N ALA A 217 12.71 21.46 33.60
CA ALA A 217 11.66 20.69 34.28
C ALA A 217 11.60 21.01 35.78
#